data_AF-A0A7Z0Q2P8-F1
#
_entry.id   AF-A0A7Z0Q2P8-F1
#
_cell.length_a   1.000
_cell.length_b   1.000
_cell.length_c   1.000
_cell.angle_alpha   90.00
_cell.angle_beta   90.00
_cell.angle_gamma   90.00
#
_symmetry.space_group_name_H-M   'P 1'
#
loop_
_entity.id
_entity.type
_entity.pdbx_description
1 polymer ?
#
loop_
_entity_poly.entity_id
_entity_poly.type
_entity_poly.pdbx_seq_one_letter_code
_entity_poly.pdbx_strand_id
1 'polypeptide(L)'
;FRRVLFRSPLVLAHGEPVDDPEGGLTHLFPSPEALAALDPERLAMPRSRRGTLTNLVERLADGTLRLGVDSDWPEARARLLELPGFGPWTVDVIAMRALGDPDAFLPTDLGIRRAARELGLPSTPGALTTRAEAWRPWRAYAVQYLWATESHPINFLPV
;
A
#
# COMPACT_ATOMS: atom_id res chain seq x y z
N PHE A 1 12.75 11.54 -0.27
CA PHE A 1 11.70 10.91 0.56
C PHE A 1 10.84 12.00 1.18
N ARG A 2 9.63 12.26 0.67
CA ARG A 2 8.71 13.23 1.28
C ARG A 2 8.30 12.70 2.66
N ARG A 3 8.63 13.46 3.71
CA ARG A 3 8.23 13.24 5.11
C ARG A 3 6.70 13.15 5.18
N VAL A 4 6.15 11.95 5.32
CA VAL A 4 4.74 11.75 5.69
C VAL A 4 4.72 11.71 7.22
N LEU A 5 4.30 12.81 7.84
CA LEU A 5 4.03 12.84 9.27
C LEU A 5 2.81 11.97 9.56
N PHE A 6 3.02 10.72 9.97
CA PHE A 6 1.96 9.90 10.54
C PHE A 6 1.65 10.38 11.96
N ARG A 7 0.81 11.41 12.11
CA ARG A 7 0.06 11.62 13.36
C ARG A 7 -1.11 10.65 13.45
N SER A 8 -0.82 9.36 13.28
CA SER A 8 -1.79 8.29 13.49
C SER A 8 -1.79 7.91 14.97
N PRO A 9 -2.95 7.63 15.59
CA PRO A 9 -3.02 7.10 16.96
C PRO A 9 -2.11 5.88 17.18
N LEU A 10 -1.93 5.04 16.15
CA LEU A 10 -1.03 3.88 16.21
C LEU A 10 0.43 4.29 16.45
N VAL A 11 0.91 5.30 15.71
CA VAL A 11 2.31 5.76 15.78
C VAL A 11 2.57 6.51 17.08
N LEU A 12 1.60 7.31 17.54
CA LEU A 12 1.72 8.01 18.83
C LEU A 12 1.67 7.04 20.03
N ALA A 13 0.94 5.93 19.92
CA ALA A 13 0.80 4.96 21.01
C ALA A 13 1.92 3.92 21.05
N HIS A 14 2.49 3.57 19.90
CA HIS A 14 3.39 2.40 19.77
C HIS A 14 4.68 2.66 18.99
N GLY A 15 4.88 3.87 18.47
CA GLY A 15 6.09 4.25 17.74
C GLY A 15 7.26 4.56 18.68
N GLU A 16 8.48 4.49 18.15
CA GLU A 16 9.69 4.86 18.90
C GLU A 16 9.87 6.39 18.85
N PRO A 17 9.94 7.09 19.99
CA PRO A 17 10.18 8.54 20.01
C PRO A 17 11.54 8.88 19.39
N VAL A 18 11.60 9.97 18.63
CA VAL A 18 12.85 10.49 18.07
C VAL A 18 13.05 11.95 18.43
N ASP A 19 14.30 12.28 18.71
CA ASP A 19 14.74 13.67 18.81
C ASP A 19 15.08 14.19 17.40
N ASP A 20 14.30 15.16 16.91
CA ASP A 20 14.49 15.83 15.62
C ASP A 20 14.62 17.34 15.87
N PRO A 21 15.79 17.82 16.33
CA PRO A 21 15.98 19.19 16.82
C PRO A 21 15.64 20.28 15.79
N GLU A 22 15.68 19.94 14.49
CA GLU A 22 15.41 20.85 13.38
C GLU A 22 14.05 20.57 12.69
N GLY A 23 13.19 19.71 13.24
CA GLY A 23 12.02 19.23 12.50
C GLY A 23 10.81 18.83 13.33
N GLY A 24 9.83 18.25 12.62
CA GLY A 24 8.51 17.90 13.15
C GLY A 24 8.26 16.40 13.30
N LEU A 25 9.28 15.57 13.07
CA LEU A 25 9.16 14.13 13.26
C LEU A 25 9.23 13.82 14.76
N THR A 26 8.20 13.20 15.31
CA THR A 26 8.15 12.87 16.74
C THR A 26 8.38 11.41 17.04
N HIS A 27 8.02 10.52 16.11
CA HIS A 27 8.11 9.07 16.29
C HIS A 27 8.47 8.38 14.97
N LEU A 28 9.20 7.28 15.07
CA LEU A 28 9.31 6.28 14.00
C LEU A 28 8.03 5.42 13.97
N PHE A 29 7.77 4.83 12.81
CA PHE A 29 6.72 3.81 12.72
C PHE A 29 7.15 2.57 13.54
N PRO A 30 6.23 1.91 14.27
CA PRO A 30 6.57 0.73 15.07
C PRO A 30 7.20 -0.38 14.21
N SER A 31 8.21 -1.07 14.74
CA SER A 31 8.81 -2.23 14.07
C SER A 31 7.82 -3.41 14.00
N PRO A 32 8.02 -4.38 13.09
CA PRO A 32 7.22 -5.61 13.08
C PRO A 32 7.19 -6.32 14.43
N GLU A 33 8.32 -6.40 15.13
CA GLU A 33 8.43 -7.06 16.44
C GLU A 33 7.62 -6.30 17.50
N ALA A 34 7.69 -4.97 17.49
CA ALA A 34 6.90 -4.13 18.39
C ALA A 34 5.39 -4.29 18.13
N LEU A 35 4.98 -4.37 16.85
CA LEU A 35 3.58 -4.62 16.47
C LEU A 35 3.12 -6.04 16.83
N ALA A 36 3.99 -7.04 16.70
CA ALA A 36 3.69 -8.44 17.02
C ALA A 36 3.45 -8.64 18.53
N ALA A 37 4.08 -7.82 19.37
CA ALA A 37 3.90 -7.84 20.82
C ALA A 37 2.62 -7.14 21.30
N LEU A 38 1.89 -6.44 20.42
CA LEU A 38 0.65 -5.76 20.79
C LEU A 38 -0.50 -6.73 20.99
N ASP A 39 -1.36 -6.42 21.97
CA ASP A 39 -2.69 -7.03 22.06
C ASP A 39 -3.55 -6.54 20.87
N PRO A 40 -3.93 -7.43 19.92
CA PRO A 40 -4.69 -7.02 18.74
C PRO A 40 -6.04 -6.40 19.11
N GLU A 41 -6.66 -6.74 20.25
CA GLU A 41 -7.94 -6.16 20.66
C GLU A 41 -7.86 -4.65 20.95
N ARG A 42 -6.66 -4.10 21.16
CA ARG A 42 -6.43 -2.66 21.36
C ARG A 42 -6.40 -1.87 20.06
N LEU A 43 -6.30 -2.53 18.92
CA LEU A 43 -6.29 -1.89 17.62
C LEU A 43 -7.71 -1.47 17.22
N ALA A 44 -7.90 -0.17 16.98
CA ALA A 44 -9.18 0.43 16.60
C ALA A 44 -9.58 0.10 15.14
N MET A 45 -9.83 -1.18 14.85
CA MET A 45 -10.26 -1.66 13.54
C MET A 45 -11.10 -2.96 13.64
N PRO A 46 -11.87 -3.32 12.59
CA PRO A 46 -12.68 -4.54 12.59
C PRO A 46 -11.86 -5.81 12.82
N ARG A 47 -12.46 -6.83 13.45
CA ARG A 47 -11.79 -8.09 13.82
C ARG A 47 -11.09 -8.77 12.65
N SER A 48 -11.70 -8.79 11.47
CA SER A 48 -11.08 -9.36 10.26
C SER A 48 -9.80 -8.62 9.86
N ARG A 49 -9.83 -7.28 9.86
CA ARG A 49 -8.65 -6.46 9.54
C ARG A 49 -7.55 -6.61 10.60
N ARG A 50 -7.91 -6.79 11.88
CA ARG A 50 -6.95 -7.14 12.94
C ARG A 50 -6.26 -8.46 12.64
N GLY A 51 -7.02 -9.51 12.34
CA GLY A 51 -6.43 -10.82 11.97
C GLY A 51 -5.49 -10.74 10.77
N THR A 52 -5.88 -10.01 9.72
CA THR A 52 -5.04 -9.78 8.54
C THR A 52 -3.74 -9.04 8.88
N LEU A 53 -3.82 -7.99 9.70
CA LEU A 53 -2.64 -7.23 10.12
C LEU A 53 -1.72 -8.08 11.01
N THR A 54 -2.26 -8.75 12.02
CA THR A 54 -1.48 -9.61 12.93
C THR A 54 -0.76 -10.70 12.15
N ASN A 55 -1.43 -11.37 11.20
CA ASN A 55 -0.78 -12.42 10.40
C ASN A 55 0.36 -11.91 9.52
N LEU A 56 0.22 -10.70 8.94
CA LEU A 56 1.30 -10.06 8.20
C LEU A 56 2.48 -9.75 9.15
N VAL A 57 2.17 -9.11 10.27
CA VAL A 57 3.16 -8.63 11.25
C VAL A 57 3.97 -9.78 11.84
N GLU A 58 3.33 -10.89 12.21
CA GLU A 58 3.99 -12.10 12.72
C GLU A 58 5.04 -12.62 11.73
N ARG A 59 4.67 -12.74 10.44
CA ARG A 59 5.57 -13.24 9.40
C ARG A 59 6.72 -12.28 9.06
N LEU A 60 6.49 -10.98 9.23
CA LEU A 60 7.54 -9.98 9.08
C LEU A 60 8.53 -10.06 10.27
N ALA A 61 8.01 -10.21 11.49
CA ALA A 61 8.80 -10.26 12.72
C ALA A 61 9.64 -11.56 12.83
N ASP A 62 9.10 -12.70 12.40
CA ASP A 62 9.84 -13.98 12.37
C ASP A 62 10.72 -14.15 11.12
N GLY A 63 10.62 -13.24 10.16
CA GLY A 63 11.39 -13.22 8.92
C GLY A 63 10.95 -14.24 7.86
N THR A 64 9.86 -14.98 8.07
CA THR A 64 9.30 -15.92 7.07
C THR A 64 8.74 -15.20 5.84
N LEU A 65 8.41 -13.91 5.97
CA LEU A 65 8.13 -12.98 4.89
C LEU A 65 9.12 -11.80 4.96
N ARG A 66 9.83 -11.54 3.86
CA ARG A 66 10.74 -10.39 3.73
C ARG A 66 10.26 -9.50 2.60
N LEU A 67 9.90 -8.27 2.94
CA LEU A 67 9.45 -7.24 2.00
C LEU A 67 10.43 -6.07 2.06
N GLY A 68 10.99 -5.69 0.91
CA GLY A 68 11.93 -4.59 0.80
C GLY A 68 12.17 -4.20 -0.65
N VAL A 69 13.07 -3.23 -0.83
CA VAL A 69 13.43 -2.73 -2.17
C VAL A 69 14.09 -3.79 -3.05
N ASP A 70 14.73 -4.79 -2.44
CA ASP A 70 15.41 -5.89 -3.12
C ASP A 70 14.53 -7.15 -3.24
N SER A 71 13.23 -7.06 -2.91
CA SER A 71 12.31 -8.20 -3.04
C SER A 71 12.08 -8.57 -4.50
N ASP A 72 12.11 -9.87 -4.80
CA ASP A 72 11.55 -10.39 -6.05
C ASP A 72 10.03 -10.17 -6.04
N TRP A 73 9.53 -9.35 -6.97
CA TRP A 73 8.11 -8.97 -6.96
C TRP A 73 7.18 -10.17 -7.18
N PRO A 74 7.42 -11.09 -8.14
CA PRO A 74 6.60 -12.29 -8.28
C PRO A 74 6.52 -13.14 -7.00
N GLU A 75 7.65 -13.41 -6.35
CA GLU A 75 7.70 -14.16 -5.09
C GLU A 75 6.96 -13.42 -3.97
N ALA A 76 7.24 -12.13 -3.79
CA ALA A 76 6.58 -11.32 -2.76
C ALA A 76 5.05 -11.31 -2.95
N ARG A 77 4.56 -11.19 -4.18
CA ARG A 77 3.13 -11.28 -4.49
C ARG A 77 2.55 -12.64 -4.12
N ALA A 78 3.21 -13.73 -4.49
CA ALA A 78 2.76 -15.08 -4.18
C ALA A 78 2.64 -15.29 -2.66
N ARG A 79 3.66 -14.87 -1.90
CA ARG A 79 3.66 -14.97 -0.42
C ARG A 79 2.61 -14.11 0.23
N LEU A 80 2.35 -12.91 -0.30
CA LEU A 80 1.27 -12.04 0.18
C LEU A 80 -0.12 -12.63 -0.10
N LEU A 81 -0.33 -13.26 -1.26
CA LEU A 81 -1.62 -13.89 -1.62
C LEU A 81 -1.96 -15.10 -0.74
N GLU A 82 -0.98 -15.73 -0.11
CA GLU A 82 -1.21 -16.80 0.87
C GLU A 82 -1.80 -16.29 2.19
N LEU A 83 -1.75 -14.97 2.45
CA LEU A 83 -2.19 -14.38 3.71
C LEU A 83 -3.72 -14.17 3.74
N PRO A 84 -4.42 -14.58 4.81
CA PRO A 84 -5.85 -14.34 4.96
C PRO A 84 -6.20 -12.84 4.92
N GLY A 85 -7.08 -12.47 3.98
CA GLY A 85 -7.52 -11.09 3.78
C GLY A 85 -6.67 -10.28 2.79
N PHE A 86 -5.64 -10.87 2.18
CA PHE A 86 -4.89 -10.28 1.08
C PHE A 86 -5.46 -10.74 -0.26
N GLY A 87 -6.26 -9.88 -0.88
CA GLY A 87 -6.73 -10.07 -2.25
C GLY A 87 -5.75 -9.50 -3.29
N PRO A 88 -5.93 -9.82 -4.59
CA PRO A 88 -5.07 -9.33 -5.67
C PRO A 88 -4.86 -7.81 -5.65
N TRP A 89 -5.92 -7.03 -5.39
CA TRP A 89 -5.81 -5.57 -5.28
C TRP A 89 -4.87 -5.12 -4.15
N THR A 90 -4.94 -5.75 -2.97
CA THR A 90 -4.07 -5.43 -1.83
C THR A 90 -2.62 -5.78 -2.14
N VAL A 91 -2.41 -6.93 -2.79
CA VAL A 91 -1.08 -7.39 -3.16
C VAL A 91 -0.44 -6.47 -4.21
N ASP A 92 -1.18 -6.09 -5.24
CA ASP A 92 -0.65 -5.21 -6.28
C ASP A 92 -0.42 -3.77 -5.79
N VAL A 93 -1.21 -3.27 -4.83
CA VAL A 93 -0.93 -1.95 -4.25
C VAL A 93 0.31 -1.98 -3.37
N ILE A 94 0.59 -3.09 -2.67
CA ILE A 94 1.85 -3.29 -1.93
C ILE A 94 3.02 -3.38 -2.90
N ALA A 95 2.92 -4.18 -3.96
CA ALA A 95 3.95 -4.27 -4.99
C ALA A 95 4.28 -2.89 -5.57
N MET A 96 3.25 -2.10 -5.90
CA MET A 96 3.39 -0.76 -6.44
C MET A 96 4.00 0.24 -5.43
N ARG A 97 3.42 0.35 -4.23
CA ARG A 97 3.71 1.44 -3.29
C ARG A 97 4.85 1.15 -2.33
N ALA A 98 5.02 -0.11 -1.92
CA ALA A 98 6.01 -0.51 -0.94
C ALA A 98 7.25 -1.13 -1.59
N LEU A 99 7.06 -1.97 -2.62
CA LEU A 99 8.17 -2.69 -3.28
C LEU A 99 8.68 -1.97 -4.54
N GLY A 100 7.98 -0.94 -4.99
CA GLY A 100 8.41 -0.11 -6.13
C GLY A 100 8.29 -0.80 -7.49
N ASP A 101 7.42 -1.79 -7.65
CA ASP A 101 7.18 -2.44 -8.94
C ASP A 101 6.60 -1.42 -9.95
N PRO A 102 7.34 -1.06 -11.01
CA PRO A 102 6.90 -0.08 -12.00
C PRO A 102 5.79 -0.61 -12.91
N ASP A 103 5.55 -1.91 -12.93
CA ASP A 103 4.61 -2.59 -13.80
C ASP A 103 3.40 -3.19 -13.06
N ALA A 104 3.27 -2.90 -11.76
CA ALA A 104 2.08 -3.22 -10.99
C ALA A 104 0.83 -2.50 -11.54
N PHE A 105 -0.32 -3.17 -11.53
CA PHE A 105 -1.55 -2.66 -12.10
C PHE A 105 -2.77 -3.04 -11.26
N LEU A 106 -3.75 -2.14 -11.15
CA LEU A 106 -4.90 -2.27 -10.24
C LEU A 106 -6.24 -2.24 -10.99
N PRO A 107 -6.56 -3.26 -11.82
CA PRO A 107 -7.70 -3.22 -12.74
C PRO A 107 -9.07 -3.21 -12.05
N THR A 108 -9.13 -3.61 -10.78
CA THR A 108 -10.36 -3.64 -9.97
C THR A 108 -10.58 -2.39 -9.14
N ASP A 109 -9.59 -1.49 -9.06
CA ASP A 109 -9.68 -0.26 -8.28
C ASP A 109 -10.80 0.63 -8.79
N LEU A 110 -11.67 1.09 -7.87
CA LEU A 110 -12.86 1.84 -8.24
C LEU A 110 -12.50 3.18 -8.87
N GLY A 111 -11.47 3.86 -8.35
CA GLY A 111 -11.05 5.16 -8.85
C GLY A 111 -10.42 5.06 -10.24
N ILE A 112 -9.55 4.07 -10.45
CA ILE A 112 -9.00 3.78 -11.78
C ILE A 112 -10.11 3.47 -12.79
N ARG A 113 -11.08 2.62 -12.43
CA ARG A 113 -12.18 2.26 -13.34
C ARG A 113 -13.09 3.44 -13.66
N ARG A 114 -13.27 4.35 -12.69
CA ARG A 114 -14.01 5.59 -12.88
C ARG A 114 -13.26 6.53 -13.83
N ALA A 115 -11.99 6.81 -13.56
CA ALA A 115 -11.11 7.61 -14.41
C ALA A 115 -11.06 7.06 -15.85
N ALA A 116 -10.88 5.74 -16.00
CA ALA A 116 -10.89 5.09 -17.31
C ALA A 116 -12.19 5.37 -18.09
N ARG A 117 -13.35 5.25 -17.44
CA ARG A 117 -14.65 5.55 -18.07
C ARG A 117 -14.77 7.03 -18.46
N GLU A 118 -14.35 7.95 -17.59
CA GLU A 118 -14.39 9.39 -17.87
C GLU A 118 -13.47 9.77 -19.05
N LEU A 119 -12.37 9.06 -19.25
CA LEU A 119 -11.43 9.23 -20.36
C LEU A 119 -11.81 8.44 -21.63
N GLY A 120 -12.95 7.74 -21.65
CA GLY A 120 -13.37 6.92 -22.78
C GLY A 120 -12.54 5.64 -23.00
N LEU A 121 -11.79 5.20 -21.98
CA LEU A 121 -11.07 3.93 -21.96
C LEU A 121 -11.98 2.76 -21.54
N PRO A 122 -11.60 1.51 -21.86
CA PRO A 122 -12.26 0.33 -21.30
C PRO A 122 -12.25 0.36 -19.76
N SER A 123 -13.39 0.09 -19.11
CA SER A 123 -13.56 0.29 -17.65
C SER A 123 -13.95 -0.98 -16.87
N THR A 124 -14.09 -2.12 -17.57
CA THR A 124 -14.19 -3.44 -16.93
C THR A 124 -12.78 -3.96 -16.61
N PRO A 125 -12.57 -4.68 -15.50
CA PRO A 125 -11.23 -5.12 -15.11
C PRO A 125 -10.49 -5.87 -16.22
N GLY A 126 -11.14 -6.84 -16.87
CA GLY A 126 -10.52 -7.62 -17.95
C GLY A 126 -10.13 -6.78 -19.16
N ALA A 127 -11.03 -5.93 -19.67
CA ALA A 127 -10.74 -5.10 -20.84
C ALA A 127 -9.70 -4.03 -20.54
N LEU A 128 -9.70 -3.49 -19.32
CA LEU A 128 -8.70 -2.53 -18.88
C LEU A 128 -7.33 -3.19 -18.73
N THR A 129 -7.24 -4.42 -18.21
CA THR A 129 -6.00 -5.21 -18.21
C THR A 129 -5.46 -5.40 -19.63
N THR A 130 -6.29 -5.80 -20.60
CA THR A 130 -5.87 -5.92 -22.01
C THR A 130 -5.37 -4.58 -22.56
N ARG A 131 -6.07 -3.47 -22.27
CA ARG A 131 -5.65 -2.13 -22.68
C ARG A 131 -4.31 -1.72 -22.07
N ALA A 132 -4.03 -2.16 -20.85
CA ALA A 132 -2.84 -1.81 -20.10
C ALA A 132 -1.57 -2.52 -20.57
N GLU A 133 -1.66 -3.59 -21.37
CA GLU A 133 -0.48 -4.26 -21.94
C GLU A 133 0.39 -3.31 -22.78
N ALA A 134 -0.22 -2.31 -23.43
CA ALA A 134 0.52 -1.28 -24.17
C ALA A 134 1.30 -0.28 -23.28
N TRP A 135 1.09 -0.31 -21.96
CA TRP A 135 1.78 0.56 -21.01
C TRP A 135 2.95 -0.12 -20.30
N ARG A 136 3.21 -1.40 -20.60
CA ARG A 136 4.35 -2.12 -20.03
C ARG A 136 5.67 -1.52 -20.50
N PRO A 137 6.72 -1.55 -19.67
CA PRO A 137 6.77 -2.09 -18.30
C PRO A 137 6.42 -1.04 -17.21
N TRP A 138 5.62 -0.02 -17.53
CA TRP A 138 5.39 1.16 -16.69
C TRP A 138 3.92 1.33 -16.28
N ARG A 139 3.17 0.23 -16.15
CA ARG A 139 1.72 0.28 -15.81
C ARG A 139 1.43 1.00 -14.49
N ALA A 140 2.34 0.98 -13.52
CA ALA A 140 2.17 1.71 -12.26
C ALA A 140 2.12 3.23 -12.47
N TYR A 141 2.82 3.77 -13.48
CA TYR A 141 2.74 5.18 -13.81
C TYR A 141 1.38 5.53 -14.40
N ALA A 142 0.82 4.69 -15.27
CA ALA A 142 -0.52 4.87 -15.79
C ALA A 142 -1.56 4.88 -14.65
N VAL A 143 -1.41 4.01 -13.66
CA VAL A 143 -2.24 4.03 -12.43
C VAL A 143 -2.18 5.38 -11.72
N GLN A 144 -0.98 5.93 -11.50
CA GLN A 144 -0.83 7.24 -10.84
C GLN A 144 -1.51 8.36 -11.64
N TYR A 145 -1.37 8.36 -12.97
CA TYR A 145 -2.05 9.34 -13.82
C TYR A 145 -3.57 9.19 -13.77
N LEU A 146 -4.11 7.97 -13.75
CA LEU A 146 -5.54 7.72 -13.63
C LEU A 146 -6.08 8.15 -12.26
N TRP A 147 -5.35 7.94 -11.17
CA TRP A 147 -5.75 8.51 -9.87
C TRP A 147 -5.67 10.04 -9.85
N ALA A 148 -4.72 10.64 -10.57
CA ALA A 148 -4.57 12.09 -10.64
C ALA A 148 -5.71 12.80 -11.38
N THR A 149 -6.48 12.09 -12.22
CA THR A 149 -7.65 12.68 -12.89
C THR A 149 -8.84 12.84 -11.94
N GLU A 150 -8.85 12.14 -10.80
CA GLU A 150 -9.90 12.35 -9.81
C GLU A 150 -9.75 13.70 -9.14
N SER A 151 -10.88 14.34 -8.84
CA SER A 151 -10.96 15.62 -8.13
C SER A 151 -10.67 15.50 -6.61
N HIS A 152 -9.77 14.60 -6.22
CA HIS A 152 -9.34 14.47 -4.84
C HIS A 152 -8.42 15.64 -4.46
N PRO A 153 -8.60 16.29 -3.29
CA PRO A 153 -7.75 17.40 -2.83
C PRO A 153 -6.24 17.12 -2.82
N ILE A 154 -5.82 15.85 -2.80
CA ILE A 154 -4.41 15.46 -2.78
C ILE A 154 -3.73 15.65 -4.14
N ASN A 155 -4.52 15.72 -5.21
CA ASN A 155 -4.06 15.91 -6.57
C ASN A 155 -3.86 17.40 -6.90
N PHE A 156 -4.31 18.31 -6.03
CA PHE A 156 -4.11 19.74 -6.16
C PHE A 156 -3.04 20.18 -5.17
N LEU A 157 -1.90 20.65 -5.66
CA LEU A 157 -0.94 21.32 -4.78
C LEU A 157 -1.57 22.65 -4.32
N PRO A 158 -1.52 22.97 -3.01
CA PRO A 158 -1.90 24.31 -2.56
C PRO A 158 -1.00 25.32 -3.29
N VAL A 159 -1.65 26.30 -3.93
CA VAL A 159 -1.00 27.43 -4.59
C VAL A 159 -0.38 28.39 -3.60
#